data_AF-A0A0F8IVC2-F1
#
_entry.id   AF-A0A0F8IVC2-F1
#
_cell.length_a   1.000
_cell.length_b   1.000
_cell.length_c   1.000
_cell.angle_alpha   90.00
_cell.angle_beta   90.00
_cell.angle_gamma   90.00
#
_symmetry.space_group_name_H-M   'P 1'
#
loop_
_entity.id
_entity.type
_entity.pdbx_description
1 polymer ?
#
loop_
_entity_poly.entity_id
_entity_poly.type
_entity_poly.pdbx_seq_one_letter_code
_entity_poly.pdbx_strand_id
1 'polypeptide(L)'
;MVEMSTGTTNLVRTLDSMDFLKMDRRTFMKAVSALGATAFLGTYQTEIVNALEFAETKLIWIHGSECTGCSESLLNGGNPDVAQALTKLNVNLAYHETLCMQQGIWNDGELVNTSELNSEILLEDLYKEGNYILVVEGSIPNGPDGSGRYLVIGNKTFKETLGEAAENANAIVAVGACACWGGITSADSDIEKETDYRGVAFKKTDASKGMLKELGIDKPVINIPGCPAHPDW
;
A
#
# COMPACT_ATOMS: atom_id res chain seq x y z
N MET A 1 13.75 16.69 -22.50
CA MET A 1 14.73 17.16 -21.51
C MET A 1 14.26 16.63 -20.17
N VAL A 2 14.90 15.55 -19.70
CA VAL A 2 14.47 14.80 -18.51
C VAL A 2 14.93 15.57 -17.29
N GLU A 3 14.00 15.89 -16.38
CA GLU A 3 14.31 16.49 -15.09
C GLU A 3 15.29 15.60 -14.33
N MET A 4 16.48 16.14 -14.06
CA MET A 4 17.46 15.52 -13.17
C MET A 4 16.85 15.44 -11.77
N SER A 5 16.79 14.21 -11.25
CA SER A 5 16.41 13.86 -9.88
C SER A 5 17.04 14.82 -8.86
N THR A 6 16.23 15.26 -7.89
CA THR A 6 16.61 16.16 -6.79
C THR A 6 17.83 15.67 -5.98
N GLY A 7 18.12 14.37 -6.00
CA GLY A 7 19.33 13.78 -5.42
C GLY A 7 20.61 14.13 -6.18
N THR A 8 20.55 14.16 -7.52
CA THR A 8 21.70 14.50 -8.38
C THR A 8 22.07 15.98 -8.24
N THR A 9 21.07 16.85 -8.11
CA THR A 9 21.26 18.31 -7.92
C THR A 9 21.94 18.65 -6.59
N ASN A 10 21.65 17.90 -5.52
CA ASN A 10 22.32 18.06 -4.22
C ASN A 10 23.77 17.55 -4.24
N LEU A 11 24.04 16.44 -4.93
CA LEU A 11 25.39 15.90 -5.12
C LEU A 11 26.27 16.85 -5.92
N VAL A 12 25.77 17.39 -7.04
CA VAL A 12 26.49 18.36 -7.88
C VAL A 12 26.78 19.65 -7.11
N ARG A 13 25.80 20.18 -6.35
CA ARG A 13 26.05 21.33 -5.44
C ARG A 13 27.07 21.05 -4.35
N THR A 14 27.10 19.82 -3.83
CA THR A 14 28.07 19.41 -2.80
C THR A 14 29.47 19.34 -3.38
N LEU A 15 29.62 18.81 -4.60
CA LEU A 15 30.88 18.75 -5.33
C LEU A 15 31.37 20.13 -5.77
N ASP A 16 30.48 21.03 -6.21
CA ASP A 16 30.81 22.43 -6.54
C ASP A 16 31.26 23.24 -5.31
N SER A 17 30.85 22.84 -4.11
CA SER A 17 31.28 23.47 -2.86
C SER A 17 32.67 23.01 -2.36
N MET A 18 33.32 22.09 -3.06
CA MET A 18 34.62 21.54 -2.69
C MET A 18 35.74 22.32 -3.39
N ASP A 19 36.22 23.37 -2.74
CA ASP A 19 37.44 24.06 -3.16
C ASP A 19 38.66 23.22 -2.77
N PHE A 20 39.12 22.37 -3.69
CA PHE A 20 40.28 21.47 -3.49
C PHE A 20 41.60 22.22 -3.24
N LEU A 21 41.67 23.52 -3.54
CA LEU A 21 42.86 24.34 -3.31
C LEU A 21 42.94 24.88 -1.87
N LYS A 22 41.83 24.88 -1.12
CA LYS A 22 41.77 25.17 0.33
C LYS A 22 41.27 23.94 1.08
N MET A 23 42.17 23.01 1.32
CA MET A 23 41.86 21.76 2.00
C MET A 23 41.82 21.94 3.52
N ASP A 24 40.66 22.35 4.04
CA ASP A 24 40.37 22.31 5.49
C ASP A 24 39.90 20.91 5.92
N ARG A 25 39.87 20.65 7.24
CA ARG A 25 39.42 19.36 7.81
C ARG A 25 38.03 18.95 7.31
N ARG A 26 37.13 19.90 7.09
CA ARG A 26 35.73 19.63 6.70
C ARG A 26 35.66 19.21 5.23
N THR A 27 36.40 19.88 4.35
CA THR A 27 36.53 19.54 2.92
C THR A 27 37.21 18.19 2.74
N PHE A 28 38.25 17.90 3.54
CA PHE A 28 38.90 16.58 3.54
C PHE A 28 37.93 15.47 3.93
N MET A 29 37.18 15.63 5.04
CA MET A 29 36.20 14.62 5.46
C MET A 29 35.10 14.41 4.43
N LYS A 30 34.59 15.48 3.79
CA LYS A 30 33.61 15.38 2.69
C LYS A 30 34.18 14.59 1.50
N ALA A 31 35.42 14.85 1.12
CA ALA A 31 36.08 14.16 0.01
C ALA A 31 36.28 12.67 0.28
N VAL A 32 36.78 12.33 1.48
CA VAL A 32 36.97 10.94 1.89
C VAL A 32 35.63 10.21 2.00
N SER A 33 34.58 10.85 2.53
CA SER A 33 33.24 10.27 2.59
C SER A 33 32.65 10.03 1.20
N ALA A 34 32.78 10.99 0.27
CA ALA A 34 32.29 10.83 -1.10
C ALA A 34 33.03 9.71 -1.83
N LEU A 35 34.37 9.72 -1.80
CA LEU A 35 35.20 8.67 -2.41
C LEU A 35 34.95 7.30 -1.78
N GLY A 36 34.81 7.24 -0.45
CA GLY A 36 34.49 6.03 0.28
C GLY A 36 33.11 5.47 -0.11
N ALA A 37 32.10 6.32 -0.22
CA ALA A 37 30.76 5.92 -0.68
C ALA A 37 30.78 5.42 -2.13
N THR A 38 31.50 6.10 -3.04
CA THR A 38 31.62 5.66 -4.44
C THR A 38 32.39 4.36 -4.56
N ALA A 39 33.50 4.19 -3.83
CA ALA A 39 34.25 2.94 -3.81
C ALA A 39 33.44 1.79 -3.21
N PHE A 40 32.69 2.05 -2.14
CA PHE A 40 31.78 1.07 -1.53
C PHE A 40 30.69 0.64 -2.54
N LEU A 41 29.98 1.60 -3.13
CA LEU A 41 28.94 1.30 -4.13
C LEU A 41 29.50 0.58 -5.35
N GLY A 42 30.68 0.96 -5.84
CA GLY A 42 31.31 0.28 -6.98
C GLY A 42 31.83 -1.12 -6.67
N THR A 43 32.27 -1.38 -5.43
CA THR A 43 32.78 -2.70 -5.02
C THR A 43 31.64 -3.67 -4.70
N TYR A 44 30.58 -3.16 -4.05
CA TYR A 44 29.46 -3.97 -3.57
C TYR A 44 28.19 -3.80 -4.44
N GLN A 45 28.31 -3.24 -5.63
CA GLN A 45 27.17 -2.91 -6.50
C GLN A 45 26.24 -4.09 -6.69
N THR A 46 26.78 -5.25 -7.04
CA THR A 46 26.00 -6.46 -7.33
C THR A 46 25.33 -7.01 -6.08
N GLU A 47 25.99 -6.97 -4.93
CA GLU A 47 25.42 -7.44 -3.66
C GLU A 47 24.31 -6.51 -3.16
N ILE A 48 24.50 -5.19 -3.30
CA ILE A 48 23.49 -4.18 -2.97
C ILE A 48 22.29 -4.29 -3.90
N VAL A 49 22.53 -4.41 -5.21
CA VAL A 49 21.45 -4.59 -6.21
C VAL A 49 20.70 -5.89 -5.97
N ASN A 50 21.38 -7.01 -5.75
CA ASN A 50 20.72 -8.27 -5.42
C ASN A 50 19.93 -8.18 -4.09
N ALA A 51 20.47 -7.51 -3.07
CA ALA A 51 19.75 -7.33 -1.80
C ALA A 51 18.52 -6.42 -1.94
N LEU A 52 18.55 -5.44 -2.85
CA LEU A 52 17.42 -4.56 -3.16
C LEU A 52 16.40 -5.21 -4.10
N GLU A 53 16.84 -5.93 -5.12
CA GLU A 53 15.99 -6.64 -6.08
C GLU A 53 15.27 -7.84 -5.45
N PHE A 54 15.85 -8.44 -4.40
CA PHE A 54 15.25 -9.53 -3.63
C PHE A 54 14.76 -9.09 -2.24
N ALA A 55 14.62 -7.79 -1.97
CA ALA A 55 13.95 -7.38 -0.73
C ALA A 55 12.48 -7.83 -0.78
N GLU A 56 12.07 -8.61 0.22
CA GLU A 56 10.69 -9.10 0.31
C GLU A 56 9.72 -7.92 0.46
N THR A 57 8.74 -7.83 -0.44
CA THR A 57 7.70 -6.79 -0.38
C THR A 57 6.48 -7.35 0.34
N LYS A 58 6.19 -6.84 1.54
CA LYS A 58 4.99 -7.19 2.30
C LYS A 58 3.76 -6.51 1.71
N LEU A 59 2.74 -7.31 1.38
CA LEU A 59 1.42 -6.85 0.98
C LEU A 59 0.39 -7.19 2.05
N ILE A 60 -0.45 -6.20 2.35
CA ILE A 60 -1.69 -6.40 3.09
C ILE A 60 -2.83 -6.01 2.15
N TRP A 61 -3.71 -6.95 1.85
CA TRP A 61 -4.85 -6.73 0.96
C TRP A 61 -6.15 -6.83 1.75
N ILE A 62 -6.88 -5.73 1.83
CA ILE A 62 -8.13 -5.65 2.59
C ILE A 62 -9.35 -5.37 1.71
N HIS A 63 -10.49 -5.85 2.17
CA HIS A 63 -11.73 -5.87 1.41
C HIS A 63 -12.80 -4.92 2.00
N GLY A 64 -13.12 -3.88 1.24
CA GLY A 64 -14.20 -2.94 1.52
C GLY A 64 -15.55 -3.45 1.03
N SER A 65 -16.44 -2.52 0.63
CA SER A 65 -17.71 -2.88 -0.01
C SER A 65 -17.46 -3.23 -1.47
N GLU A 66 -17.55 -4.53 -1.73
CA GLU A 66 -16.85 -5.19 -2.82
C GLU A 66 -17.66 -6.41 -3.34
N CYS A 67 -17.22 -7.09 -4.40
CA CYS A 67 -17.93 -8.22 -5.04
C CYS A 67 -17.06 -9.44 -5.35
N THR A 68 -15.85 -9.42 -4.81
CA THR A 68 -14.68 -10.29 -4.92
C THR A 68 -14.10 -10.39 -6.34
N GLY A 69 -14.62 -9.56 -7.26
CA GLY A 69 -14.25 -9.62 -8.67
C GLY A 69 -12.79 -9.28 -8.96
N CYS A 70 -12.13 -8.40 -8.19
CA CYS A 70 -10.72 -8.07 -8.47
C CYS A 70 -9.80 -9.17 -7.94
N SER A 71 -10.13 -9.77 -6.79
CA SER A 71 -9.49 -10.98 -6.31
C SER A 71 -9.66 -12.16 -7.28
N GLU A 72 -10.88 -12.39 -7.80
CA GLU A 72 -11.10 -13.41 -8.84
C GLU A 72 -10.34 -13.10 -10.13
N SER A 73 -10.26 -11.81 -10.51
CA SER A 73 -9.46 -11.40 -11.65
C SER A 73 -7.99 -11.75 -11.45
N LEU A 74 -7.39 -11.43 -10.29
CA LEU A 74 -6.01 -11.79 -9.94
C LEU A 74 -5.74 -13.29 -10.13
N LEU A 75 -6.69 -14.15 -9.72
CA LEU A 75 -6.57 -15.61 -9.88
C LEU A 75 -6.61 -16.07 -11.36
N ASN A 76 -7.18 -15.26 -12.25
CA ASN A 76 -7.20 -15.53 -13.70
C ASN A 76 -5.91 -15.06 -14.41
N GLY A 77 -4.91 -14.57 -13.69
CA GLY A 77 -3.58 -14.25 -14.25
C GLY A 77 -2.95 -15.46 -14.94
N GLY A 78 -2.46 -15.25 -16.17
CA GLY A 78 -1.96 -16.34 -17.02
C GLY A 78 -0.45 -16.54 -16.97
N ASN A 79 0.33 -15.48 -17.19
CA ASN A 79 1.79 -15.55 -17.29
C ASN A 79 2.44 -14.23 -16.79
N PRO A 80 2.87 -14.16 -15.52
CA PRO A 80 2.80 -15.22 -14.50
C PRO A 80 1.37 -15.48 -13.98
N ASP A 81 1.10 -16.70 -13.51
CA ASP A 81 -0.04 -16.95 -12.62
C ASP A 81 0.22 -16.32 -11.23
N VAL A 82 -0.80 -16.24 -10.36
CA VAL A 82 -0.68 -15.57 -9.06
C VAL A 82 0.43 -16.13 -8.17
N ALA A 83 0.60 -17.46 -8.11
CA ALA A 83 1.62 -18.09 -7.26
C ALA A 83 3.03 -17.82 -7.81
N GLN A 84 3.17 -17.89 -9.14
CA GLN A 84 4.39 -17.50 -9.82
C GLN A 84 4.69 -16.01 -9.64
N ALA A 85 3.69 -15.14 -9.70
CA ALA A 85 3.86 -13.70 -9.53
C ALA A 85 4.40 -13.38 -8.13
N LEU A 86 3.76 -13.93 -7.09
CA LEU A 86 4.20 -13.77 -5.70
C LEU A 86 5.64 -14.25 -5.50
N THR A 87 6.01 -15.39 -6.09
CA THR A 87 7.37 -15.95 -5.98
C THR A 87 8.39 -15.13 -6.78
N LYS A 88 8.08 -14.78 -8.04
CA LYS A 88 9.00 -14.08 -8.94
C LYS A 88 9.27 -12.63 -8.50
N LEU A 89 8.27 -11.98 -7.92
CA LEU A 89 8.37 -10.62 -7.42
C LEU A 89 8.82 -10.55 -5.95
N ASN A 90 9.07 -11.70 -5.31
CA ASN A 90 9.36 -11.82 -3.88
C ASN A 90 8.36 -11.05 -3.01
N VAL A 91 7.07 -11.29 -3.26
CA VAL A 91 5.95 -10.62 -2.60
C VAL A 91 5.37 -11.56 -1.55
N ASN A 92 5.30 -11.06 -0.32
CA ASN A 92 4.65 -11.72 0.79
C ASN A 92 3.25 -11.18 0.96
N LEU A 93 2.25 -11.95 0.51
CA LEU A 93 0.85 -11.67 0.80
C LEU A 93 0.57 -12.04 2.26
N ALA A 94 0.85 -11.10 3.16
CA ALA A 94 0.75 -11.30 4.60
C ALA A 94 -0.69 -11.38 5.08
N TYR A 95 -1.61 -10.75 4.36
CA TYR A 95 -3.04 -10.77 4.67
C TYR A 95 -3.90 -10.62 3.41
N HIS A 96 -4.95 -11.44 3.33
CA HIS A 96 -6.01 -11.39 2.34
C HIS A 96 -7.19 -12.24 2.83
N GLU A 97 -8.39 -11.67 3.02
CA GLU A 97 -9.53 -12.41 3.63
C GLU A 97 -9.88 -13.72 2.88
N THR A 98 -9.85 -13.70 1.54
CA THR A 98 -10.24 -14.86 0.71
C THR A 98 -9.17 -15.94 0.57
N LEU A 99 -7.88 -15.59 0.62
CA LEU A 99 -6.77 -16.49 0.25
C LEU A 99 -5.98 -17.02 1.44
N CYS A 100 -5.92 -16.27 2.54
CA CYS A 100 -5.16 -16.64 3.72
C CYS A 100 -5.94 -17.65 4.59
N MET A 101 -5.19 -18.50 5.32
CA MET A 101 -5.77 -19.60 6.11
C MET A 101 -6.30 -19.16 7.48
N GLN A 102 -5.92 -17.97 7.96
CA GLN A 102 -6.31 -17.44 9.26
C GLN A 102 -7.79 -17.05 9.22
N GLN A 103 -8.64 -17.86 9.87
CA GLN A 103 -10.10 -17.72 9.77
C GLN A 103 -10.82 -17.69 11.12
N GLY A 104 -10.13 -17.90 12.26
CA GLY A 104 -10.80 -18.24 13.50
C GLY A 104 -10.80 -17.17 14.58
N ILE A 105 -11.99 -16.66 14.92
CA ILE A 105 -12.27 -16.20 16.29
C ILE A 105 -12.30 -17.41 17.24
N TRP A 106 -12.69 -18.59 16.74
CA TRP A 106 -12.76 -19.85 17.49
C TRP A 106 -12.08 -20.99 16.73
N ASN A 107 -11.40 -21.89 17.45
CA ASN A 107 -10.84 -23.14 16.93
C ASN A 107 -11.15 -24.26 17.93
N ASP A 108 -11.78 -25.35 17.47
CA ASP A 108 -12.23 -26.47 18.32
C ASP A 108 -13.08 -26.04 19.54
N GLY A 109 -13.85 -24.95 19.41
CA GLY A 109 -14.71 -24.42 20.48
C GLY A 109 -14.01 -23.48 21.47
N GLU A 110 -12.72 -23.21 21.29
CA GLU A 110 -11.93 -22.29 22.12
C GLU A 110 -11.67 -20.97 21.40
N LEU A 111 -11.72 -19.86 22.15
CA LEU A 111 -11.48 -18.53 21.60
C LEU A 111 -10.01 -18.40 21.23
N VAL A 112 -9.72 -18.09 19.97
CA VAL A 112 -8.37 -17.95 19.47
C VAL A 112 -7.94 -16.50 19.52
N ASN A 113 -6.91 -16.25 20.33
CA ASN A 113 -6.38 -14.91 20.59
C ASN A 113 -4.92 -14.75 20.11
N THR A 114 -4.53 -15.45 19.05
CA THR A 114 -3.19 -15.33 18.45
C THR A 114 -3.30 -15.00 16.96
N SER A 115 -2.37 -14.21 16.44
CA SER A 115 -2.30 -13.81 15.02
C SER A 115 -2.02 -14.98 14.07
N GLU A 116 -1.56 -16.12 14.58
CA GLU A 116 -1.35 -17.34 13.80
C GLU A 116 -2.66 -17.93 13.25
N LEU A 117 -3.78 -17.67 13.94
CA LEU A 117 -5.05 -18.34 13.68
C LEU A 117 -6.24 -17.37 13.61
N ASN A 118 -6.11 -16.17 14.17
CA ASN A 118 -7.12 -15.13 14.16
C ASN A 118 -6.73 -13.99 13.21
N SER A 119 -7.54 -13.77 12.17
CA SER A 119 -7.29 -12.76 11.13
C SER A 119 -7.38 -11.33 11.64
N GLU A 120 -8.26 -11.02 12.61
CA GLU A 120 -8.38 -9.68 13.18
C GLU A 120 -7.10 -9.30 13.94
N ILE A 121 -6.58 -10.24 14.75
CA ILE A 121 -5.34 -10.04 15.50
C ILE A 121 -4.15 -9.95 14.56
N LEU A 122 -4.08 -10.82 13.55
CA LEU A 122 -3.04 -10.75 12.52
C LEU A 122 -3.02 -9.38 11.85
N LEU A 123 -4.17 -8.89 11.43
CA LEU A 123 -4.29 -7.62 10.72
C LEU A 123 -3.82 -6.45 11.59
N GLU A 124 -4.25 -6.42 12.85
CA GLU A 124 -3.85 -5.45 13.86
C GLU A 124 -2.35 -5.46 14.15
N ASP A 125 -1.73 -6.64 14.19
CA ASP A 125 -0.28 -6.77 14.38
C ASP A 125 0.47 -6.25 13.15
N LEU A 126 0.05 -6.67 11.95
CA LEU A 126 0.69 -6.29 10.68
C LEU A 126 0.67 -4.77 10.46
N TYR A 127 -0.42 -4.08 10.80
CA TYR A 127 -0.48 -2.63 10.67
C TYR A 127 0.49 -1.90 11.58
N LYS A 128 0.69 -2.40 12.80
CA LYS A 128 1.62 -1.82 13.79
C LYS A 128 3.08 -2.04 13.42
N GLU A 129 3.39 -3.13 12.73
CA GLU A 129 4.74 -3.38 12.22
C GLU A 129 5.18 -2.37 11.16
N GLY A 130 4.24 -1.85 10.37
CA GLY A 130 4.54 -0.98 9.23
C GLY A 130 5.36 -1.68 8.14
N ASN A 131 5.93 -0.88 7.24
CA ASN A 131 6.77 -1.37 6.13
C ASN A 131 6.04 -2.36 5.18
N TYR A 132 4.89 -1.94 4.64
CA TYR A 132 4.10 -2.70 3.68
C TYR A 132 3.43 -1.79 2.64
N ILE A 133 3.01 -2.42 1.55
CA ILE A 133 2.07 -1.82 0.60
C ILE A 133 0.66 -2.30 0.97
N LEU A 134 -0.25 -1.36 1.11
CA LEU A 134 -1.66 -1.64 1.39
C LEU A 134 -2.43 -1.73 0.08
N VAL A 135 -3.05 -2.87 -0.21
CA VAL A 135 -3.98 -3.03 -1.31
C VAL A 135 -5.40 -2.93 -0.76
N VAL A 136 -6.22 -2.10 -1.39
CA VAL A 136 -7.63 -1.91 -1.04
C VAL A 136 -8.48 -2.36 -2.22
N GLU A 137 -9.26 -3.42 -2.03
CA GLU A 137 -10.33 -3.83 -2.93
C GLU A 137 -11.66 -3.32 -2.38
N GLY A 138 -12.54 -2.81 -3.25
CA GLY A 138 -13.85 -2.30 -2.82
C GLY A 138 -13.88 -0.84 -2.36
N SER A 139 -15.10 -0.33 -2.30
CA SER A 139 -15.40 1.04 -1.87
C SER A 139 -15.51 1.14 -0.34
N ILE A 140 -15.38 2.35 0.21
CA ILE A 140 -15.46 2.58 1.66
C ILE A 140 -16.73 3.35 1.99
N PRO A 141 -17.66 2.78 2.79
CA PRO A 141 -18.82 3.53 3.24
C PRO A 141 -18.37 4.60 4.24
N ASN A 142 -18.81 5.83 4.03
CA ASN A 142 -18.72 6.87 5.04
C ASN A 142 -20.00 6.95 5.89
N GLY A 143 -21.14 6.51 5.36
CA GLY A 143 -22.43 6.57 6.03
C GLY A 143 -22.69 5.48 7.08
N PRO A 144 -23.79 5.60 7.85
CA PRO A 144 -24.63 6.79 7.94
C PRO A 144 -23.92 7.91 8.71
N ASP A 145 -24.17 9.17 8.36
CA ASP A 145 -23.71 10.35 9.10
C ASP A 145 -22.19 10.38 9.40
N GLY A 146 -21.35 9.89 8.47
CA GLY A 146 -19.89 9.85 8.66
C GLY A 146 -19.37 8.69 9.51
N SER A 147 -20.26 7.81 10.03
CA SER A 147 -19.90 6.71 10.93
C SER A 147 -19.27 5.50 10.27
N GLY A 148 -19.44 5.29 8.96
CA GLY A 148 -18.93 4.11 8.25
C GLY A 148 -19.60 2.77 8.61
N ARG A 149 -20.73 2.78 9.33
CA ARG A 149 -21.38 1.56 9.85
C ARG A 149 -22.04 0.66 8.81
N TYR A 150 -22.12 1.06 7.54
CA TYR A 150 -22.60 0.15 6.48
C TYR A 150 -21.63 -0.99 6.16
N LEU A 151 -20.40 -0.97 6.66
CA LEU A 151 -19.50 -2.12 6.62
C LEU A 151 -18.73 -2.25 7.94
N VAL A 152 -19.03 -3.33 8.67
CA VAL A 152 -18.41 -3.67 9.95
C VAL A 152 -17.85 -5.08 9.87
N ILE A 153 -16.56 -5.23 10.18
CA ILE A 153 -15.82 -6.49 10.21
C ILE A 153 -15.15 -6.55 11.58
N GLY A 154 -15.31 -7.65 12.32
CA GLY A 154 -14.69 -7.78 13.65
C GLY A 154 -15.07 -6.69 14.65
N ASN A 155 -16.33 -6.25 14.64
CA ASN A 155 -16.85 -5.11 15.43
C ASN A 155 -16.18 -3.75 15.16
N LYS A 156 -15.44 -3.63 14.07
CA LYS A 156 -14.79 -2.40 13.63
C LYS A 156 -15.32 -1.99 12.27
N THR A 157 -15.54 -0.69 12.06
CA THR A 157 -15.93 -0.24 10.73
C THR A 157 -14.77 -0.42 9.76
N PHE A 158 -15.05 -0.71 8.50
CA PHE A 158 -13.98 -0.78 7.50
C PHE A 158 -13.28 0.58 7.33
N LYS A 159 -13.99 1.69 7.56
CA LYS A 159 -13.42 3.05 7.60
C LYS A 159 -12.33 3.18 8.66
N GLU A 160 -12.54 2.66 9.87
CA GLU A 160 -11.52 2.63 10.94
C GLU A 160 -10.36 1.71 10.57
N THR A 161 -10.65 0.52 10.05
CA THR A 161 -9.63 -0.46 9.61
C THR A 161 -8.73 0.13 8.53
N LEU A 162 -9.31 0.79 7.51
CA LEU A 162 -8.56 1.50 6.48
C LEU A 162 -7.68 2.60 7.09
N GLY A 163 -8.21 3.38 8.05
CA GLY A 163 -7.48 4.46 8.68
C GLY A 163 -6.17 3.98 9.32
N GLU A 164 -6.25 2.95 10.16
CA GLU A 164 -5.08 2.40 10.84
C GLU A 164 -4.08 1.72 9.91
N ALA A 165 -4.58 1.03 8.87
CA ALA A 165 -3.76 0.44 7.83
C ALA A 165 -3.03 1.52 7.00
N ALA A 166 -3.76 2.56 6.59
CA ALA A 166 -3.23 3.60 5.72
C ALA A 166 -2.15 4.43 6.41
N GLU A 167 -2.28 4.71 7.72
CA GLU A 167 -1.29 5.49 8.47
C GLU A 167 0.12 4.89 8.44
N ASN A 168 0.22 3.55 8.52
CA ASN A 168 1.50 2.85 8.61
C ASN A 168 1.99 2.26 7.27
N ALA A 169 1.14 2.25 6.24
CA ALA A 169 1.53 1.83 4.90
C ALA A 169 2.56 2.78 4.25
N ASN A 170 3.47 2.24 3.44
CA ASN A 170 4.39 3.04 2.62
C ASN A 170 3.66 3.70 1.44
N ALA A 171 2.75 2.95 0.83
CA ALA A 171 1.88 3.40 -0.25
C ALA A 171 0.62 2.52 -0.29
N ILE A 172 -0.41 3.03 -0.96
CA ILE A 172 -1.71 2.37 -1.07
C ILE A 172 -2.01 2.10 -2.55
N VAL A 173 -2.47 0.90 -2.86
CA VAL A 173 -2.96 0.52 -4.19
C VAL A 173 -4.46 0.32 -4.08
N ALA A 174 -5.23 1.16 -4.76
CA ALA A 174 -6.67 1.00 -4.89
C ALA A 174 -6.96 0.17 -6.14
N VAL A 175 -7.46 -1.06 -5.96
CA VAL A 175 -7.73 -1.98 -7.07
C VAL A 175 -9.22 -2.06 -7.38
N GLY A 176 -9.54 -1.88 -8.64
CA GLY A 176 -10.91 -1.82 -9.15
C GLY A 176 -11.57 -0.45 -9.00
N ALA A 177 -12.62 -0.23 -9.79
CA ALA A 177 -13.37 1.01 -9.85
C ALA A 177 -13.99 1.38 -8.48
N CYS A 178 -14.38 0.37 -7.70
CA CYS A 178 -14.90 0.54 -6.34
C CYS A 178 -13.87 1.21 -5.41
N ALA A 179 -12.64 0.68 -5.35
CA ALA A 179 -11.59 1.28 -4.52
C ALA A 179 -11.06 2.59 -5.10
N CYS A 180 -10.97 2.72 -6.42
CA CYS A 180 -10.41 3.92 -7.03
C CYS A 180 -11.30 5.17 -6.81
N TRP A 181 -12.63 5.03 -6.96
CA TRP A 181 -13.57 6.16 -6.91
C TRP A 181 -15.00 5.82 -6.46
N GLY A 182 -15.22 4.64 -5.88
CA GLY A 182 -16.51 4.20 -5.37
C GLY A 182 -17.28 3.25 -6.31
N GLY A 183 -17.05 3.29 -7.62
CA GLY A 183 -17.63 2.32 -8.55
C GLY A 183 -19.17 2.25 -8.48
N ILE A 184 -19.71 1.03 -8.48
CA ILE A 184 -21.16 0.79 -8.49
C ILE A 184 -21.86 1.25 -7.21
N THR A 185 -21.19 1.20 -6.05
CA THR A 185 -21.79 1.58 -4.76
C THR A 185 -22.00 3.09 -4.64
N SER A 186 -21.23 3.90 -5.39
CA SER A 186 -21.42 5.35 -5.50
C SER A 186 -22.29 5.75 -6.68
N ALA A 187 -22.93 4.83 -7.40
CA ALA A 187 -23.82 5.17 -8.52
C ALA A 187 -24.99 6.04 -8.06
N ASP A 188 -25.51 6.87 -8.98
CA ASP A 188 -26.65 7.75 -8.69
C ASP A 188 -27.87 6.91 -8.29
N SER A 189 -28.31 7.07 -7.06
CA SER A 189 -29.44 6.37 -6.45
C SER A 189 -29.99 7.16 -5.28
N ASP A 190 -31.19 6.81 -4.81
CA ASP A 190 -31.83 7.47 -3.67
C ASP A 190 -31.06 7.32 -2.36
N ILE A 191 -30.19 6.30 -2.26
CA ILE A 191 -29.38 5.98 -1.07
C ILE A 191 -27.94 6.49 -1.14
N GLU A 192 -27.51 7.10 -2.25
CA GLU A 192 -26.09 7.52 -2.46
C GLU A 192 -25.61 8.49 -1.38
N LYS A 193 -26.48 9.43 -0.97
CA LYS A 193 -26.15 10.42 0.06
C LYS A 193 -26.11 9.82 1.47
N GLU A 194 -26.98 8.85 1.74
CA GLU A 194 -27.07 8.19 3.04
C GLU A 194 -25.87 7.27 3.26
N THR A 195 -25.53 6.48 2.24
CA THR A 195 -24.42 5.53 2.27
C THR A 195 -23.06 6.19 2.15
N ASP A 196 -22.97 7.27 1.36
CA ASP A 196 -21.77 8.06 1.12
C ASP A 196 -20.53 7.19 0.86
N TYR A 197 -20.65 6.26 -0.08
CA TYR A 197 -19.52 5.45 -0.54
C TYR A 197 -18.47 6.30 -1.25
N ARG A 198 -17.21 6.02 -0.95
CA ARG A 198 -16.03 6.71 -1.48
C ARG A 198 -14.99 5.69 -1.92
N GLY A 199 -14.19 6.04 -2.92
CA GLY A 199 -12.91 5.36 -3.15
C GLY A 199 -11.85 5.85 -2.16
N VAL A 200 -10.67 5.25 -2.21
CA VAL A 200 -9.51 5.60 -1.38
C VAL A 200 -9.12 7.07 -1.60
N ALA A 201 -8.88 7.46 -2.85
CA ALA A 201 -8.44 8.81 -3.20
C ALA A 201 -9.55 9.71 -3.80
N PHE A 202 -10.64 9.15 -4.33
CA PHE A 202 -11.69 9.91 -5.01
C PHE A 202 -13.09 9.47 -4.56
N LYS A 203 -14.06 10.38 -4.68
CA LYS A 203 -15.48 10.03 -4.79
C LYS A 203 -15.97 10.44 -6.17
N LYS A 204 -16.33 9.47 -7.01
CA LYS A 204 -16.59 9.70 -8.45
C LYS A 204 -15.38 10.43 -9.08
N THR A 205 -15.56 11.66 -9.54
CA THR A 205 -14.50 12.49 -10.14
C THR A 205 -13.84 13.46 -9.14
N ASP A 206 -14.30 13.50 -7.89
CA ASP A 206 -13.89 14.49 -6.90
C ASP A 206 -12.80 13.94 -5.97
N ALA A 207 -11.55 14.36 -6.19
CA ALA A 207 -10.39 13.98 -5.38
C ALA A 207 -10.43 14.57 -3.97
N SER A 208 -11.20 15.64 -3.73
CA SER A 208 -11.33 16.25 -2.40
C SER A 208 -12.20 15.41 -1.45
N LYS A 209 -12.90 14.42 -2.01
CA LYS A 209 -13.88 13.58 -1.30
C LYS A 209 -13.47 12.12 -1.19
N GLY A 210 -12.23 11.76 -1.51
CA GLY A 210 -11.70 10.42 -1.22
C GLY A 210 -11.72 10.12 0.28
N MET A 211 -11.72 8.83 0.62
CA MET A 211 -11.73 8.41 2.02
C MET A 211 -10.48 8.84 2.79
N LEU A 212 -9.30 8.86 2.16
CA LEU A 212 -8.10 9.37 2.84
C LEU A 212 -8.22 10.86 3.18
N LYS A 213 -8.87 11.67 2.34
CA LYS A 213 -9.14 13.08 2.66
C LYS A 213 -10.16 13.24 3.79
N GLU A 214 -11.18 12.39 3.83
CA GLU A 214 -12.12 12.32 4.95
C GLU A 214 -11.43 11.99 6.28
N LEU A 215 -10.46 11.08 6.25
CA LEU A 215 -9.69 10.65 7.42
C LEU A 215 -8.51 11.57 7.75
N GLY A 216 -8.21 12.58 6.92
CA GLY A 216 -7.06 13.46 7.12
C GLY A 216 -5.70 12.79 6.89
N ILE A 217 -5.65 11.68 6.17
CA ILE A 217 -4.44 10.89 5.90
C ILE A 217 -3.83 11.33 4.57
N ASP A 218 -2.51 11.59 4.58
CA ASP A 218 -1.74 11.94 3.37
C ASP A 218 -0.76 10.82 3.02
N LYS A 219 -1.17 9.96 2.09
CA LYS A 219 -0.39 8.81 1.60
C LYS A 219 -0.48 8.73 0.07
N PRO A 220 0.58 8.28 -0.61
CA PRO A 220 0.52 8.05 -2.05
C PRO A 220 -0.45 6.92 -2.37
N VAL A 221 -1.35 7.16 -3.32
CA VAL A 221 -2.34 6.19 -3.80
C VAL A 221 -2.12 5.92 -5.28
N ILE A 222 -2.02 4.65 -5.65
CA ILE A 222 -1.99 4.17 -7.03
C ILE A 222 -3.36 3.58 -7.35
N ASN A 223 -4.05 4.16 -8.32
CA ASN A 223 -5.34 3.65 -8.79
C ASN A 223 -5.13 2.66 -9.94
N ILE A 224 -5.58 1.42 -9.77
CA ILE A 224 -5.64 0.40 -10.83
C ILE A 224 -7.13 0.15 -11.13
N PRO A 225 -7.72 0.87 -12.09
CA PRO A 225 -9.16 0.83 -12.31
C PRO A 225 -9.63 -0.44 -13.04
N GLY A 226 -10.94 -0.61 -13.13
CA GLY A 226 -11.60 -1.73 -13.82
C GLY A 226 -12.70 -2.36 -12.97
N CYS A 227 -13.61 -3.13 -13.56
CA CYS A 227 -14.67 -3.83 -12.80
C CYS A 227 -14.87 -5.26 -13.35
N PRO A 228 -13.89 -6.17 -13.14
CA PRO A 228 -12.69 -5.99 -12.32
C PRO A 228 -11.49 -5.34 -13.06
N ALA A 229 -10.43 -5.00 -12.32
CA ALA A 229 -9.14 -4.66 -12.90
C ALA A 229 -8.60 -5.87 -13.69
N HIS A 230 -7.95 -5.63 -14.82
CA HIS A 230 -7.37 -6.73 -15.62
C HIS A 230 -6.21 -7.38 -14.85
N PRO A 231 -6.05 -8.72 -14.86
CA PRO A 231 -5.03 -9.39 -14.04
C PRO A 231 -3.59 -9.04 -14.39
N ASP A 232 -3.32 -8.70 -15.65
CA ASP A 232 -1.98 -8.37 -16.13
C ASP A 232 -1.57 -6.89 -15.89
N TRP A 233 -2.37 -6.09 -15.19
CA TRP A 233 -2.10 -4.66 -14.94
C TRP A 233 -1.34 -4.41 -13.64
#